data_AF-A0A0N1NYF6-F1
#
_entry.id   AF-A0A0N1NYF6-F1
#
_cell.length_a   1.000
_cell.length_b   1.000
_cell.length_c   1.000
_cell.angle_alpha   90.00
_cell.angle_beta   90.00
_cell.angle_gamma   90.00
#
_symmetry.space_group_name_H-M   'P 1'
#
loop_
_entity.id
_entity.type
_entity.pdbx_description
1 polymer ?
#
loop_
_entity_poly.entity_id
_entity_poly.type
_entity_poly.pdbx_seq_one_letter_code
_entity_poly.pdbx_strand_id
1 'polypeptide(L)'
;MAINSSGVPGLSIAVVYNGTVQYSGGFGVRLIGGNDSVDADTVFQLASVSKPICSTIVAAIVTATNLTFDTAINSPDEVAAYSDPWISDEVTIADCLSHRSGLYGLAGDDLELLGYDRSTVLSKLQYMAPFGPFRASYSYSNYGITTGGTRAAIAANATWEDAAEQYLYSPLSMTSTSSRYSDFLSRTNRAGLHILSSTSSNATIASAANTTVWTPSRARNPDAQAPAGGVSSSVNDLAKWVQLHLSLGIPPNSSDQLISQTALNTTRTPQIVRGINLLPTPRASTA
;
A
#
# COMPACT_ATOMS: atom_id res chain seq x y z
N MET A 1 -6.79 27.35 5.88
CA MET A 1 -5.42 27.84 5.59
C MET A 1 -4.60 26.84 4.76
N ALA A 2 -4.52 25.55 5.11
CA ALA A 2 -3.73 24.56 4.35
C ALA A 2 -4.32 24.12 2.97
N ILE A 3 -5.64 23.91 2.86
CA ILE A 3 -6.28 23.66 1.54
C ILE A 3 -6.06 24.84 0.60
N ASN A 4 -6.32 26.05 1.09
CA ASN A 4 -6.23 27.26 0.27
C ASN A 4 -4.80 27.52 -0.23
N SER A 5 -3.76 27.09 0.50
CA SER A 5 -2.36 27.26 0.09
C SER A 5 -1.82 26.13 -0.77
N SER A 6 -2.38 24.91 -0.66
CA SER A 6 -1.94 23.73 -1.43
C SER A 6 -2.70 23.56 -2.75
N GLY A 7 -3.89 24.15 -2.86
CA GLY A 7 -4.75 24.04 -4.04
C GLY A 7 -5.38 22.66 -4.23
N VAL A 8 -5.20 21.71 -3.30
CA VAL A 8 -5.84 20.39 -3.41
C VAL A 8 -7.36 20.52 -3.29
N PRO A 9 -8.16 19.73 -4.06
CA PRO A 9 -9.62 19.85 -4.06
C PRO A 9 -10.29 19.55 -2.71
N GLY A 10 -9.74 18.57 -2.00
CA GLY A 10 -10.25 18.12 -0.71
C GLY A 10 -9.25 17.22 0.00
N LEU A 11 -9.37 17.14 1.33
CA LEU A 11 -8.55 16.28 2.18
C LEU A 11 -9.33 15.85 3.42
N SER A 12 -9.00 14.68 3.94
CA SER A 12 -9.40 14.25 5.28
C SER A 12 -8.16 13.99 6.12
N ILE A 13 -8.26 14.21 7.44
CA ILE A 13 -7.15 14.04 8.38
C ILE A 13 -7.67 13.51 9.70
N ALA A 14 -6.89 12.64 10.34
CA ALA A 14 -7.05 12.25 11.72
C ALA A 14 -5.71 12.36 12.47
N VAL A 15 -5.77 12.70 13.75
CA VAL A 15 -4.61 12.78 14.65
C VAL A 15 -4.85 11.81 15.81
N VAL A 16 -3.98 10.82 15.94
CA VAL A 16 -3.99 9.87 17.06
C VAL A 16 -2.80 10.16 17.95
N TYR A 17 -3.06 10.39 19.23
CA TYR A 17 -2.03 10.62 20.24
C TYR A 17 -2.33 9.80 21.49
N ASN A 18 -1.31 9.10 21.99
CA ASN A 18 -1.41 8.22 23.15
C ASN A 18 -2.61 7.26 23.08
N GLY A 19 -2.77 6.58 21.92
CA GLY A 19 -3.85 5.63 21.69
C GLY A 19 -5.26 6.25 21.51
N THR A 20 -5.39 7.58 21.53
CA THR A 20 -6.69 8.27 21.45
C THR A 20 -6.77 9.17 20.22
N VAL A 21 -7.91 9.17 19.52
CA VAL A 21 -8.19 10.09 18.41
C VAL A 21 -8.43 11.48 18.98
N GLN A 22 -7.51 12.40 18.76
CA GLN A 22 -7.59 13.80 19.22
C GLN A 22 -8.40 14.67 18.26
N TYR A 23 -8.37 14.32 16.97
CA TYR A 23 -9.05 15.04 15.91
C TYR A 23 -9.33 14.10 14.74
N SER A 24 -10.49 14.23 14.11
CA SER A 24 -10.72 13.76 12.75
C SER A 24 -11.66 14.71 12.02
N GLY A 25 -11.40 14.96 10.74
CA GLY A 25 -12.21 15.90 9.96
C GLY A 25 -11.87 15.88 8.48
N GLY A 26 -12.77 16.44 7.68
CA GLY A 26 -12.62 16.62 6.24
C GLY A 26 -12.76 18.08 5.83
N PHE A 27 -12.19 18.40 4.68
CA PHE A 27 -12.16 19.75 4.14
C PHE A 27 -12.22 19.70 2.61
N GLY A 28 -12.85 20.71 1.99
CA GLY A 28 -12.98 20.81 0.54
C GLY A 28 -14.05 19.89 -0.03
N VAL A 29 -13.92 19.54 -1.31
CA VAL A 29 -14.95 18.80 -2.07
C VAL A 29 -14.44 17.44 -2.53
N ARG A 30 -15.36 16.48 -2.63
CA ARG A 30 -15.07 15.11 -3.09
C ARG A 30 -14.67 15.06 -4.56
N LEU A 31 -15.20 15.99 -5.36
CA LEU A 31 -14.90 16.12 -6.79
C LEU A 31 -14.98 17.60 -7.21
N ILE A 32 -14.08 18.05 -8.09
CA ILE A 32 -14.12 19.43 -8.60
C ILE A 32 -15.36 19.61 -9.46
N GLY A 33 -16.02 20.76 -9.30
CA GLY A 33 -17.28 21.09 -9.98
C GLY A 33 -18.52 20.51 -9.28
N GLY A 34 -18.34 19.71 -8.22
CA GLY A 34 -19.42 19.24 -7.35
C GLY A 34 -19.50 20.02 -6.03
N ASN A 35 -20.57 19.77 -5.27
CA ASN A 35 -20.84 20.41 -3.98
C ASN A 35 -20.69 19.46 -2.78
N ASP A 36 -20.47 18.16 -3.01
CA ASP A 36 -20.32 17.19 -1.94
C ASP A 36 -19.01 17.42 -1.19
N SER A 37 -19.15 17.66 0.11
CA SER A 37 -18.01 17.97 0.99
C SER A 37 -17.27 16.71 1.43
N VAL A 38 -15.95 16.82 1.59
CA VAL A 38 -15.16 15.78 2.27
C VAL A 38 -15.40 15.87 3.77
N ASP A 39 -15.60 14.72 4.41
CA ASP A 39 -15.68 14.55 5.86
C ASP A 39 -14.68 13.47 6.35
N ALA A 40 -14.70 13.14 7.64
CA ALA A 40 -13.80 12.15 8.23
C ALA A 40 -14.10 10.70 7.79
N ASP A 41 -15.30 10.45 7.26
CA ASP A 41 -15.78 9.16 6.78
C ASP A 41 -15.74 9.03 5.25
N THR A 42 -15.39 10.10 4.53
CA THR A 42 -15.18 10.05 3.09
C THR A 42 -14.10 9.04 2.76
N VAL A 43 -14.47 8.09 1.89
CA VAL A 43 -13.57 7.01 1.45
C VAL A 43 -12.69 7.49 0.30
N PHE A 44 -11.39 7.25 0.43
CA PHE A 44 -10.39 7.53 -0.60
C PHE A 44 -9.74 6.22 -1.05
N GLN A 45 -9.38 6.11 -2.33
CA GLN A 45 -8.42 5.10 -2.77
C GLN A 45 -7.03 5.50 -2.27
N LEU A 46 -6.38 4.62 -1.50
CA LEU A 46 -5.19 4.98 -0.73
C LEU A 46 -3.86 4.78 -1.49
N ALA A 47 -3.92 4.19 -2.67
CA ALA A 47 -2.73 3.83 -3.45
C ALA A 47 -1.70 3.12 -2.56
N SER A 48 -0.44 3.60 -2.52
CA SER A 48 0.67 2.89 -1.87
C SER A 48 0.61 2.82 -0.33
N VAL A 49 -0.31 3.52 0.33
CA VAL A 49 -0.61 3.25 1.76
C VAL A 49 -1.20 1.84 1.95
N SER A 50 -1.67 1.19 0.88
CA SER A 50 -2.03 -0.23 0.89
C SER A 50 -0.88 -1.15 1.33
N LYS A 51 0.39 -0.79 1.05
CA LYS A 51 1.56 -1.64 1.35
C LYS A 51 1.79 -1.86 2.85
N PRO A 52 1.85 -0.81 3.71
CA PRO A 52 1.94 -1.01 5.15
C PRO A 52 0.70 -1.70 5.73
N ILE A 53 -0.49 -1.46 5.17
CA ILE A 53 -1.70 -2.21 5.55
C ILE A 53 -1.54 -3.70 5.21
N CYS A 54 -1.00 -4.01 4.03
CA CYS A 54 -0.70 -5.38 3.62
C CYS A 54 0.28 -6.07 4.57
N SER A 55 1.38 -5.40 4.93
CA SER A 55 2.32 -5.91 5.94
C SER A 55 1.65 -6.20 7.29
N THR A 56 0.69 -5.37 7.70
CA THR A 56 -0.10 -5.57 8.93
C THR A 56 -1.01 -6.79 8.82
N ILE A 57 -1.71 -6.97 7.69
CA ILE A 57 -2.55 -8.15 7.43
C ILE A 57 -1.70 -9.43 7.47
N VAL A 58 -0.53 -9.42 6.84
CA VAL A 58 0.39 -10.56 6.88
C VAL A 58 0.86 -10.85 8.32
N ALA A 59 1.15 -9.82 9.12
CA ALA A 59 1.48 -10.02 10.55
C ALA A 59 0.33 -10.66 11.34
N ALA A 60 -0.92 -10.30 11.04
CA ALA A 60 -2.11 -10.92 11.63
C ALA A 60 -2.24 -12.40 11.22
N ILE A 61 -2.01 -12.71 9.94
CA ILE A 61 -2.00 -14.10 9.44
C ILE A 61 -0.89 -14.92 10.10
N VAL A 62 0.34 -14.38 10.20
CA VAL A 62 1.47 -15.02 10.92
C VAL A 62 1.14 -15.27 12.39
N THR A 63 0.33 -14.42 13.01
CA THR A 63 -0.12 -14.62 14.40
C THR A 63 -1.18 -15.73 14.51
N ALA A 64 -2.10 -15.79 13.55
CA ALA A 64 -3.26 -16.69 13.60
C ALA A 64 -2.99 -18.09 13.00
N THR A 65 -1.86 -18.27 12.31
CA THR A 65 -1.51 -19.49 11.58
C THR A 65 -0.07 -19.92 11.87
N ASN A 66 0.39 -21.01 11.26
CA ASN A 66 1.80 -21.43 11.34
C ASN A 66 2.69 -20.77 10.27
N LEU A 67 2.16 -19.78 9.52
CA LEU A 67 2.92 -19.04 8.52
C LEU A 67 4.01 -18.19 9.18
N THR A 68 5.16 -18.07 8.53
CA THR A 68 6.24 -17.14 8.95
C THR A 68 6.56 -16.15 7.84
N PHE A 69 7.15 -15.01 8.17
CA PHE A 69 7.67 -14.07 7.16
C PHE A 69 8.77 -14.71 6.28
N ASP A 70 9.49 -15.71 6.79
CA ASP A 70 10.53 -16.46 6.06
C ASP A 70 9.94 -17.60 5.19
N THR A 71 8.62 -17.73 5.14
CA THR A 71 7.98 -18.72 4.26
C THR A 71 8.27 -18.37 2.80
N ALA A 72 8.74 -19.35 2.04
CA ALA A 72 8.99 -19.21 0.61
C ALA A 72 7.70 -18.90 -0.16
N ILE A 73 7.80 -18.04 -1.17
CA ILE A 73 6.64 -17.70 -2.01
C ILE A 73 6.32 -18.78 -3.05
N ASN A 74 7.31 -19.61 -3.41
CA ASN A 74 7.10 -20.69 -4.35
C ASN A 74 6.27 -21.80 -3.70
N SER A 75 5.31 -22.34 -4.44
CA SER A 75 4.53 -23.50 -4.00
C SER A 75 4.14 -24.38 -5.17
N PRO A 76 3.89 -25.69 -4.94
CA PRO A 76 3.44 -26.59 -6.00
C PRO A 76 2.16 -26.12 -6.69
N ASP A 77 1.29 -25.40 -5.97
CA ASP A 77 -0.04 -24.99 -6.43
C ASP A 77 -0.05 -23.61 -7.11
N GLU A 78 0.97 -22.79 -6.86
CA GLU A 78 1.16 -21.48 -7.47
C GLU A 78 2.64 -21.21 -7.67
N VAL A 79 3.05 -21.24 -8.93
CA VAL A 79 4.43 -20.95 -9.33
C VAL A 79 4.57 -19.44 -9.54
N ALA A 80 4.87 -18.72 -8.47
CA ALA A 80 5.51 -17.41 -8.58
C ALA A 80 7.01 -17.62 -8.83
N ALA A 81 7.33 -18.19 -9.99
CA ALA A 81 8.72 -18.38 -10.37
C ALA A 81 9.35 -17.02 -10.70
N TYR A 82 10.65 -16.90 -10.42
CA TYR A 82 11.51 -15.92 -11.07
C TYR A 82 12.29 -16.61 -12.18
N SER A 83 12.85 -15.84 -13.11
CA SER A 83 13.62 -16.41 -14.22
C SER A 83 14.87 -17.16 -13.74
N ASP A 84 15.37 -16.80 -12.56
CA ASP A 84 16.46 -17.50 -11.86
C ASP A 84 15.88 -18.56 -10.91
N PRO A 85 16.15 -19.87 -11.13
CA PRO A 85 15.60 -20.94 -10.31
C PRO A 85 16.01 -20.87 -8.84
N TRP A 86 17.24 -20.43 -8.54
CA TRP A 86 17.70 -20.35 -7.17
C TRP A 86 16.97 -19.23 -6.42
N ILE A 87 16.80 -18.06 -7.05
CA ILE A 87 16.01 -16.97 -6.46
C ILE A 87 14.56 -17.42 -6.28
N SER A 88 13.99 -18.11 -7.29
CA SER A 88 12.63 -18.66 -7.23
C SER A 88 12.39 -19.54 -6.01
N ASP A 89 13.36 -20.36 -5.63
CA ASP A 89 13.23 -21.27 -4.48
C ASP A 89 13.49 -20.59 -3.13
N GLU A 90 14.32 -19.55 -3.11
CA GLU A 90 14.78 -18.89 -1.88
C GLU A 90 13.98 -17.66 -1.46
N VAL A 91 13.22 -17.08 -2.37
CA VAL A 91 12.46 -15.86 -2.11
C VAL A 91 11.32 -16.05 -1.12
N THR A 92 11.27 -15.19 -0.12
CA THR A 92 10.32 -15.26 1.00
C THR A 92 9.28 -14.14 0.96
N ILE A 93 8.22 -14.29 1.77
CA ILE A 93 7.25 -13.23 2.02
C ILE A 93 7.96 -11.95 2.54
N ALA A 94 8.96 -12.09 3.43
CA ALA A 94 9.77 -10.98 3.92
C ALA A 94 10.51 -10.24 2.81
N ASP A 95 11.11 -10.99 1.86
CA ASP A 95 11.84 -10.41 0.73
C ASP A 95 10.91 -9.59 -0.18
N CYS A 96 9.71 -10.11 -0.43
CA CYS A 96 8.62 -9.43 -1.13
C CYS A 96 8.20 -8.13 -0.43
N LEU A 97 7.84 -8.21 0.85
CA LEU A 97 7.35 -7.08 1.65
C LEU A 97 8.43 -6.00 1.91
N SER A 98 9.70 -6.33 1.67
CA SER A 98 10.85 -5.46 1.90
C SER A 98 11.47 -4.92 0.61
N HIS A 99 10.80 -5.05 -0.55
CA HIS A 99 11.32 -4.56 -1.83
C HIS A 99 12.72 -5.11 -2.19
N ARG A 100 13.00 -6.37 -1.79
CA ARG A 100 14.28 -7.04 -2.04
C ARG A 100 14.13 -8.43 -2.68
N SER A 101 12.97 -8.70 -3.29
CA SER A 101 12.64 -9.97 -3.92
C SER A 101 13.42 -10.27 -5.22
N GLY A 102 14.21 -9.31 -5.71
CA GLY A 102 14.92 -9.43 -6.98
C GLY A 102 14.14 -8.90 -8.19
N LEU A 103 12.85 -8.56 -8.06
CA LEU A 103 12.11 -7.90 -9.14
C LEU A 103 12.65 -6.51 -9.46
N TYR A 104 12.62 -6.12 -10.73
CA TYR A 104 12.84 -4.73 -11.11
C TYR A 104 11.66 -3.84 -10.74
N GLY A 105 11.93 -2.55 -10.60
CA GLY A 105 10.93 -1.59 -10.14
C GLY A 105 9.79 -1.47 -11.13
N LEU A 106 8.56 -1.62 -10.65
CA LEU A 106 7.31 -1.64 -11.45
C LEU A 106 7.12 -2.87 -12.37
N ALA A 107 7.87 -3.96 -12.16
CA ALA A 107 7.60 -5.21 -12.86
C ALA A 107 6.13 -5.63 -12.71
N GLY A 108 5.44 -5.91 -13.83
CA GLY A 108 4.03 -6.28 -13.87
C GLY A 108 3.02 -5.12 -13.95
N ASP A 109 3.42 -3.90 -13.60
CA ASP A 109 2.53 -2.74 -13.61
C ASP A 109 1.95 -2.45 -15.01
N ASP A 110 2.74 -2.60 -16.07
CA ASP A 110 2.27 -2.38 -17.44
C ASP A 110 1.18 -3.38 -17.84
N LEU A 111 1.30 -4.64 -17.42
CA LEU A 111 0.28 -5.66 -17.70
C LEU A 111 -1.03 -5.32 -16.98
N GLU A 112 -0.93 -4.84 -15.76
CA GLU A 112 -2.08 -4.35 -15.01
C GLU A 112 -2.76 -3.15 -15.70
N LEU A 113 -1.97 -2.20 -16.20
CA LEU A 113 -2.47 -1.04 -16.96
C LEU A 113 -3.15 -1.46 -18.27
N LEU A 114 -2.73 -2.58 -18.88
CA LEU A 114 -3.37 -3.19 -20.04
C LEU A 114 -4.64 -3.98 -19.69
N GLY A 115 -4.98 -4.11 -18.40
CA GLY A 115 -6.20 -4.74 -17.92
C GLY A 115 -6.07 -6.23 -17.59
N TYR A 116 -4.86 -6.78 -17.52
CA TYR A 116 -4.66 -8.16 -17.06
C TYR A 116 -4.96 -8.30 -15.57
N ASP A 117 -5.57 -9.43 -15.19
CA ASP A 117 -5.86 -9.74 -13.79
C ASP A 117 -4.60 -10.12 -12.99
N ARG A 118 -4.75 -10.17 -11.66
CA ARG A 118 -3.66 -10.51 -10.73
C ARG A 118 -2.95 -11.81 -11.11
N SER A 119 -3.72 -12.87 -11.35
CA SER A 119 -3.19 -14.21 -11.64
C SER A 119 -2.33 -14.20 -12.90
N THR A 120 -2.80 -13.50 -13.94
CA THR A 120 -2.09 -13.35 -15.20
C THR A 120 -0.80 -12.57 -14.99
N VAL A 121 -0.85 -11.43 -14.31
CA VAL A 121 0.35 -10.61 -14.08
C VAL A 121 1.39 -11.36 -13.25
N LEU A 122 0.98 -12.01 -12.16
CA LEU A 122 1.85 -12.83 -11.33
C LEU A 122 2.50 -13.97 -12.12
N SER A 123 1.75 -14.65 -12.99
CA SER A 123 2.28 -15.73 -13.84
C SER A 123 3.35 -15.26 -14.84
N LYS A 124 3.43 -13.95 -15.15
CA LYS A 124 4.43 -13.39 -16.07
C LYS A 124 5.69 -12.91 -15.38
N LEU A 125 5.71 -12.81 -14.04
CA LEU A 125 6.89 -12.39 -13.29
C LEU A 125 8.07 -13.37 -13.46
N GLN A 126 7.79 -14.64 -13.79
CA GLN A 126 8.81 -15.66 -14.09
C GLN A 126 9.68 -15.35 -15.30
N TYR A 127 9.24 -14.46 -16.19
CA TYR A 127 10.05 -14.06 -17.35
C TYR A 127 10.96 -12.87 -17.04
N MET A 128 10.90 -12.32 -15.81
CA MET A 128 11.65 -11.15 -15.43
C MET A 128 13.02 -11.55 -14.88
N ALA A 129 14.06 -11.03 -15.52
CA ALA A 129 15.41 -11.13 -15.01
C ALA A 129 15.53 -10.40 -13.66
N PRO A 130 16.34 -10.93 -12.71
CA PRO A 130 16.61 -10.23 -11.46
C PRO A 130 17.21 -8.85 -11.71
N PHE A 131 16.71 -7.84 -11.00
CA PHE A 131 17.15 -6.45 -11.10
C PHE A 131 18.63 -6.26 -10.71
N GLY A 132 19.09 -7.06 -9.75
CA GLY A 132 20.43 -7.00 -9.20
C GLY A 132 20.66 -8.16 -8.23
N PRO A 133 21.78 -8.16 -7.50
CA PRO A 133 22.07 -9.20 -6.53
C PRO A 133 20.93 -9.38 -5.51
N PHE A 134 20.47 -10.63 -5.37
CA PHE A 134 19.35 -11.00 -4.50
C PHE A 134 19.64 -10.64 -3.04
N ARG A 135 18.62 -10.10 -2.34
CA ARG A 135 18.69 -9.56 -0.97
C ARG A 135 19.65 -8.38 -0.72
N ALA A 136 20.54 -8.06 -1.66
CA ALA A 136 21.45 -6.92 -1.55
C ALA A 136 20.98 -5.69 -2.35
N SER A 137 19.90 -5.83 -3.15
CA SER A 137 19.35 -4.74 -3.97
C SER A 137 17.97 -4.32 -3.49
N TYR A 138 17.76 -3.01 -3.31
CA TYR A 138 16.44 -2.43 -3.10
C TYR A 138 15.80 -2.05 -4.43
N SER A 139 14.59 -2.55 -4.69
CA SER A 139 13.81 -2.16 -5.86
C SER A 139 12.32 -2.08 -5.52
N TYR A 140 11.77 -0.86 -5.59
CA TYR A 140 10.36 -0.62 -5.26
C TYR A 140 9.45 -1.35 -6.24
N SER A 141 8.74 -2.36 -5.75
CA SER A 141 7.94 -3.27 -6.58
C SER A 141 6.53 -3.40 -6.03
N ASN A 142 5.53 -3.00 -6.81
CA ASN A 142 4.12 -3.23 -6.46
C ASN A 142 3.81 -4.72 -6.50
N TYR A 143 4.19 -5.40 -7.58
CA TYR A 143 3.94 -6.83 -7.69
C TYR A 143 4.80 -7.69 -6.76
N GLY A 144 5.96 -7.22 -6.29
CA GLY A 144 6.66 -7.86 -5.17
C GLY A 144 5.79 -7.90 -3.90
N ILE A 145 5.18 -6.77 -3.53
CA ILE A 145 4.22 -6.72 -2.41
C ILE A 145 2.99 -7.58 -2.69
N THR A 146 2.44 -7.50 -3.90
CA THR A 146 1.26 -8.30 -4.31
C THR A 146 1.52 -9.79 -4.18
N THR A 147 2.68 -10.28 -4.64
CA THR A 147 3.08 -11.68 -4.50
C THR A 147 3.15 -12.10 -3.03
N GLY A 148 3.85 -11.34 -2.18
CA GLY A 148 3.98 -11.68 -0.76
C GLY A 148 2.64 -11.70 -0.02
N GLY A 149 1.79 -10.69 -0.25
CA GLY A 149 0.45 -10.61 0.36
C GLY A 149 -0.48 -11.73 -0.13
N THR A 150 -0.50 -12.00 -1.43
CA THR A 150 -1.32 -13.08 -2.01
C THR A 150 -0.89 -14.44 -1.50
N ARG A 151 0.43 -14.69 -1.41
CA ARG A 151 0.96 -15.93 -0.85
C ARG A 151 0.52 -16.14 0.60
N ALA A 152 0.58 -15.10 1.42
CA ALA A 152 0.15 -15.18 2.82
C ALA A 152 -1.34 -15.49 2.95
N ALA A 153 -2.19 -14.86 2.13
CA ALA A 153 -3.63 -15.13 2.11
C ALA A 153 -3.94 -16.58 1.70
N ILE A 154 -3.24 -17.10 0.70
CA ILE A 154 -3.42 -18.48 0.21
C ILE A 154 -2.97 -19.49 1.26
N ALA A 155 -1.85 -19.24 1.95
CA ALA A 155 -1.43 -20.07 3.07
C ALA A 155 -2.45 -20.05 4.23
N ALA A 156 -3.29 -19.02 4.31
CA ALA A 156 -4.43 -18.91 5.22
C ALA A 156 -5.75 -19.44 4.63
N ASN A 157 -5.73 -20.11 3.47
CA ASN A 157 -6.88 -20.64 2.73
C ASN A 157 -7.93 -19.58 2.33
N ALA A 158 -7.48 -18.38 1.96
CA ALA A 158 -8.35 -17.27 1.59
C ALA A 158 -7.85 -16.54 0.34
N THR A 159 -8.76 -15.82 -0.33
CA THR A 159 -8.36 -14.77 -1.29
C THR A 159 -7.72 -13.61 -0.52
N TRP A 160 -6.94 -12.77 -1.21
CA TRP A 160 -6.33 -11.58 -0.58
C TRP A 160 -7.38 -10.71 0.13
N GLU A 161 -8.49 -10.45 -0.55
CA GLU A 161 -9.50 -9.53 -0.06
C GLU A 161 -10.28 -10.12 1.12
N ASP A 162 -10.56 -11.42 1.10
CA ASP A 162 -11.20 -12.09 2.24
C ASP A 162 -10.26 -12.18 3.44
N ALA A 163 -8.97 -12.41 3.21
CA ALA A 163 -7.96 -12.38 4.27
C ALA A 163 -7.82 -10.97 4.88
N ALA A 164 -7.83 -9.91 4.05
CA ALA A 164 -7.77 -8.54 4.53
C ALA A 164 -8.98 -8.20 5.42
N GLU A 165 -10.17 -8.63 5.00
CA GLU A 165 -11.40 -8.47 5.77
C GLU A 165 -11.34 -9.25 7.10
N GLN A 166 -11.04 -10.55 7.02
CA GLN A 166 -11.04 -11.46 8.17
C GLN A 166 -10.00 -11.11 9.22
N TYR A 167 -8.76 -10.83 8.81
CA TYR A 167 -7.62 -10.72 9.73
C TYR A 167 -7.33 -9.30 10.19
N LEU A 168 -7.89 -8.27 9.54
CA LEU A 168 -7.66 -6.88 9.94
C LEU A 168 -8.93 -6.02 9.98
N TYR A 169 -9.69 -5.92 8.88
CA TYR A 169 -10.75 -4.91 8.81
C TYR A 169 -11.92 -5.20 9.75
N SER A 170 -12.48 -6.41 9.71
CA SER A 170 -13.56 -6.83 10.60
C SER A 170 -13.17 -6.78 12.08
N PRO A 171 -12.02 -7.34 12.52
CA PRO A 171 -11.58 -7.25 13.92
C PRO A 171 -11.45 -5.83 14.45
N LEU A 172 -11.02 -4.87 13.63
CA LEU A 172 -10.92 -3.45 14.00
C LEU A 172 -12.22 -2.68 13.78
N SER A 173 -13.27 -3.31 13.25
CA SER A 173 -14.51 -2.63 12.83
C SER A 173 -14.24 -1.50 11.84
N MET A 174 -13.34 -1.71 10.88
CA MET A 174 -13.01 -0.78 9.79
C MET A 174 -14.03 -0.87 8.65
N THR A 175 -15.29 -0.53 8.95
CA THR A 175 -16.45 -0.78 8.10
C THR A 175 -16.50 0.04 6.80
N SER A 176 -15.59 0.98 6.61
CA SER A 176 -15.41 1.79 5.40
C SER A 176 -14.11 1.47 4.66
N THR A 177 -13.31 0.55 5.18
CA THR A 177 -12.12 0.03 4.49
C THR A 177 -12.49 -1.17 3.63
N SER A 178 -11.91 -1.27 2.43
CA SER A 178 -12.01 -2.47 1.60
C SER A 178 -10.80 -2.61 0.67
N SER A 179 -10.49 -3.85 0.32
CA SER A 179 -9.52 -4.22 -0.73
C SER A 179 -10.17 -4.61 -2.06
N ARG A 180 -11.48 -4.32 -2.23
CA ARG A 180 -12.24 -4.55 -3.47
C ARG A 180 -12.66 -3.22 -4.09
N TYR A 181 -12.35 -3.00 -5.36
CA TYR A 181 -12.75 -1.79 -6.07
C TYR A 181 -14.28 -1.64 -6.20
N SER A 182 -15.01 -2.75 -6.30
CA SER A 182 -16.48 -2.76 -6.31
C SER A 182 -17.07 -2.12 -5.05
N ASP A 183 -16.48 -2.37 -3.88
CA ASP A 183 -16.97 -1.84 -2.61
C ASP A 183 -16.77 -0.33 -2.57
N PHE A 184 -15.61 0.16 -3.03
CA PHE A 184 -15.37 1.59 -3.21
C PHE A 184 -16.42 2.23 -4.13
N LEU A 185 -16.71 1.61 -5.28
CA LEU A 185 -17.72 2.11 -6.22
C LEU A 185 -19.16 2.07 -5.68
N SER A 186 -19.44 1.25 -4.68
CA SER A 186 -20.77 1.20 -4.04
C SER A 186 -21.00 2.35 -3.04
N ARG A 187 -19.93 3.02 -2.57
CA ARG A 187 -20.01 4.06 -1.53
C ARG A 187 -20.51 5.39 -2.05
N THR A 188 -21.59 5.92 -1.49
CA THR A 188 -22.01 7.31 -1.77
C THR A 188 -20.99 8.33 -1.26
N ASN A 189 -20.43 8.12 -0.05
CA ASN A 189 -19.42 9.00 0.54
C ASN A 189 -18.00 8.59 0.11
N ARG A 190 -17.61 8.93 -1.12
CA ARG A 190 -16.28 8.66 -1.67
C ARG A 190 -15.71 9.85 -2.43
N ALA A 191 -14.39 10.01 -2.41
CA ALA A 191 -13.69 11.01 -3.21
C ALA A 191 -13.47 10.52 -4.64
N GLY A 192 -13.62 11.42 -5.62
CA GLY A 192 -13.19 11.17 -6.99
C GLY A 192 -11.69 11.39 -7.16
N LEU A 193 -11.11 10.81 -8.22
CA LEU A 193 -9.71 11.04 -8.56
C LEU A 193 -9.56 12.37 -9.32
N HIS A 194 -8.47 13.06 -9.04
CA HIS A 194 -8.07 14.27 -9.76
C HIS A 194 -6.66 14.11 -10.32
N ILE A 195 -6.40 14.78 -11.43
CA ILE A 195 -5.07 14.94 -12.00
C ILE A 195 -4.77 16.42 -12.14
N LEU A 196 -3.51 16.78 -11.93
CA LEU A 196 -3.05 18.13 -12.15
C LEU A 196 -2.75 18.31 -13.65
N SER A 197 -3.55 19.09 -14.35
CA SER A 197 -3.38 19.38 -15.77
C SER A 197 -2.66 20.71 -15.98
N SER A 198 -1.74 20.74 -16.96
CA SER A 198 -1.16 21.99 -17.46
C SER A 198 -2.07 22.56 -18.55
N THR A 199 -2.39 23.85 -18.48
CA THR A 199 -3.19 24.55 -19.49
C THR A 199 -2.43 24.85 -20.79
N SER A 200 -1.16 24.43 -20.93
CA SER A 200 -0.35 24.71 -22.12
C SER A 200 -0.75 23.84 -23.32
N SER A 201 -1.33 24.45 -24.35
CA SER A 201 -1.58 23.82 -25.66
C SER A 201 -0.32 23.68 -26.54
N ASN A 202 0.85 24.13 -26.08
CA ASN A 202 2.13 23.96 -26.78
C ASN A 202 3.25 23.56 -25.80
N ALA A 203 3.86 22.41 -26.04
CA ALA A 203 4.87 21.77 -25.19
C ALA A 203 6.26 22.46 -25.18
N THR A 204 6.40 23.68 -25.70
CA THR A 204 7.72 24.29 -25.98
C THR A 204 8.03 25.59 -25.26
N ILE A 205 7.14 26.16 -24.44
CA ILE A 205 7.48 27.34 -23.63
C ILE A 205 7.05 27.13 -22.17
N ALA A 206 7.99 26.74 -21.32
CA ALA A 206 7.86 26.88 -19.87
C ALA A 206 8.00 28.38 -19.52
N SER A 207 6.92 29.14 -19.64
CA SER A 207 6.83 30.47 -19.05
C SER A 207 6.24 30.37 -17.64
N ALA A 208 6.58 31.33 -16.77
CA ALA A 208 6.12 31.42 -15.38
C ALA A 208 4.59 31.55 -15.19
N ALA A 209 3.80 31.42 -16.26
CA ALA A 209 2.34 31.49 -16.28
C ALA A 209 1.66 30.11 -16.40
N ASN A 210 2.39 29.01 -16.24
CA ASN A 210 1.80 27.66 -16.18
C ASN A 210 0.93 27.52 -14.92
N THR A 211 -0.34 27.88 -15.06
CA THR A 211 -1.36 27.61 -14.04
C THR A 211 -1.73 26.14 -14.15
N THR A 212 -1.33 25.37 -13.14
CA THR A 212 -1.74 23.99 -13.00
C THR A 212 -3.13 23.96 -12.37
N VAL A 213 -4.06 23.24 -12.99
CA VAL A 213 -5.45 23.16 -12.53
C VAL A 213 -5.80 21.69 -12.30
N TRP A 214 -6.40 21.42 -11.16
CA TRP A 214 -6.94 20.09 -10.87
C TRP A 214 -8.17 19.83 -11.73
N THR A 215 -8.21 18.70 -12.41
CA THR A 215 -9.36 18.24 -13.18
C THR A 215 -9.74 16.81 -12.74
N PRO A 216 -11.02 16.41 -12.86
CA PRO A 216 -11.40 15.02 -12.69
C PRO A 216 -10.54 14.09 -13.57
N SER A 217 -10.01 13.04 -12.96
CA SER A 217 -9.22 12.00 -13.63
C SER A 217 -10.10 10.79 -13.96
N ARG A 218 -9.58 9.90 -14.80
CA ARG A 218 -10.22 8.62 -15.09
C ARG A 218 -10.27 7.74 -13.84
N ALA A 219 -11.32 6.91 -13.77
CA ALA A 219 -11.41 5.82 -12.81
C ALA A 219 -10.17 4.91 -12.88
N ARG A 220 -9.75 4.39 -11.73
CA ARG A 220 -8.63 3.46 -11.59
C ARG A 220 -9.13 2.25 -10.82
N ASN A 221 -9.07 1.07 -11.43
CA ASN A 221 -9.38 -0.21 -10.78
C ASN A 221 -8.10 -0.92 -10.34
N PRO A 222 -7.62 -0.79 -9.10
CA PRO A 222 -6.36 -1.36 -8.64
C PRO A 222 -6.44 -2.84 -8.23
N ASP A 223 -7.54 -3.56 -8.48
CA ASP A 223 -7.78 -4.90 -7.95
C ASP A 223 -6.63 -5.87 -8.25
N ALA A 224 -6.06 -5.88 -9.46
CA ALA A 224 -4.95 -6.79 -9.78
C ALA A 224 -3.74 -6.65 -8.84
N GLN A 225 -3.51 -5.45 -8.29
CA GLN A 225 -2.45 -5.14 -7.34
C GLN A 225 -2.99 -4.71 -5.96
N ALA A 226 -4.16 -5.22 -5.53
CA ALA A 226 -4.80 -4.77 -4.31
C ALA A 226 -3.91 -4.75 -3.05
N PRO A 227 -3.03 -5.74 -2.80
CA PRO A 227 -2.10 -5.67 -1.65
C PRO A 227 -1.15 -4.47 -1.70
N ALA A 228 -0.79 -4.01 -2.90
CA ALA A 228 0.15 -2.91 -3.10
C ALA A 228 -0.50 -1.54 -3.33
N GLY A 229 -1.76 -1.51 -3.79
CA GLY A 229 -2.38 -0.27 -4.26
C GLY A 229 -3.91 -0.20 -4.19
N GLY A 230 -4.62 -1.25 -3.76
CA GLY A 230 -6.07 -1.34 -3.89
C GLY A 230 -6.88 -1.15 -2.62
N VAL A 231 -6.27 -0.77 -1.50
CA VAL A 231 -7.03 -0.41 -0.31
C VAL A 231 -7.73 0.93 -0.54
N SER A 232 -9.02 0.96 -0.20
CA SER A 232 -9.79 2.19 0.00
C SER A 232 -10.17 2.31 1.47
N SER A 233 -10.19 3.52 2.03
CA SER A 233 -10.54 3.73 3.45
C SER A 233 -10.95 5.17 3.75
N SER A 234 -11.57 5.39 4.90
CA SER A 234 -11.69 6.69 5.55
C SER A 234 -10.59 6.92 6.60
N VAL A 235 -10.41 8.16 7.06
CA VAL A 235 -9.44 8.48 8.14
C VAL A 235 -9.91 8.00 9.50
N ASN A 236 -11.22 7.89 9.74
CA ASN A 236 -11.75 7.28 10.97
C ASN A 236 -11.37 5.80 11.09
N ASP A 237 -11.37 5.05 9.98
CA ASP A 237 -10.91 3.66 9.98
C ASP A 237 -9.40 3.53 10.05
N LEU A 238 -8.66 4.38 9.33
CA LEU A 238 -7.19 4.41 9.45
C LEU A 238 -6.74 4.79 10.86
N ALA A 239 -7.51 5.60 11.60
CA ALA A 239 -7.22 5.92 12.99
C ALA A 239 -7.28 4.66 13.88
N LYS A 240 -8.23 3.75 13.64
CA LYS A 240 -8.32 2.46 14.36
C LYS A 240 -7.10 1.58 14.05
N TRP A 241 -6.64 1.55 12.80
CA TRP A 241 -5.41 0.88 12.41
C TRP A 241 -4.17 1.51 13.09
N VAL A 242 -4.08 2.83 13.17
CA VAL A 242 -2.99 3.51 13.91
C VAL A 242 -3.05 3.17 15.40
N GLN A 243 -4.23 3.14 16.02
CA GLN A 243 -4.40 2.74 17.42
C GLN A 243 -3.90 1.31 17.66
N LEU A 244 -4.21 0.36 16.78
CA LEU A 244 -3.68 -1.02 16.82
C LEU A 244 -2.14 -1.03 16.82
N HIS A 245 -1.52 -0.18 16.00
CA HIS A 245 -0.06 -0.07 15.96
C HIS A 245 0.53 0.50 17.27
N LEU A 246 -0.12 1.50 17.86
CA LEU A 246 0.31 2.14 19.11
C LEU A 246 0.11 1.22 20.33
N SER A 247 -0.88 0.35 20.29
CA SER A 247 -1.19 -0.64 21.35
C SER A 247 -0.46 -1.98 21.16
N LEU A 248 0.49 -2.05 20.22
CA LEU A 248 1.26 -3.26 19.90
C LEU A 248 0.38 -4.47 19.55
N GLY A 249 -0.71 -4.24 18.81
CA GLY A 249 -1.54 -5.31 18.22
C GLY A 249 -2.83 -5.61 18.98
N ILE A 250 -3.22 -4.77 19.95
CA ILE A 250 -4.52 -4.86 20.64
C ILE A 250 -5.50 -3.86 19.99
N PRO A 251 -6.61 -4.30 19.38
CA PRO A 251 -7.56 -3.41 18.73
C PRO A 251 -8.19 -2.39 19.72
N PRO A 252 -8.60 -1.19 19.28
CA PRO A 252 -9.22 -0.20 20.17
C PRO A 252 -10.61 -0.61 20.70
N ASN A 253 -11.24 -1.62 20.09
CA ASN A 253 -12.56 -2.17 20.42
C ASN A 253 -12.49 -3.50 21.20
N SER A 254 -11.30 -3.96 21.59
CA SER A 254 -11.11 -5.23 22.30
C SER A 254 -9.96 -5.14 23.32
N SER A 255 -9.95 -6.04 24.31
CA SER A 255 -8.79 -6.27 25.18
C SER A 255 -7.88 -7.39 24.68
N ASP A 256 -8.32 -8.15 23.69
CA ASP A 256 -7.59 -9.33 23.20
C ASP A 256 -6.49 -8.94 22.22
N GLN A 257 -5.37 -9.65 22.29
CA GLN A 257 -4.26 -9.49 21.36
C GLN A 257 -4.66 -10.06 19.98
N LEU A 258 -4.91 -9.17 19.01
CA LEU A 258 -5.22 -9.58 17.64
C LEU A 258 -3.96 -10.00 16.87
N ILE A 259 -2.89 -9.21 16.98
CA ILE A 259 -1.61 -9.47 16.31
C ILE A 259 -0.53 -9.59 17.37
N SER A 260 0.25 -10.67 17.37
CA SER A 260 1.34 -10.84 18.34
C SER A 260 2.33 -9.69 18.23
N GLN A 261 2.88 -9.24 19.37
CA GLN A 261 3.86 -8.16 19.39
C GLN A 261 5.09 -8.50 18.54
N THR A 262 5.52 -9.77 18.55
CA THR A 262 6.63 -10.26 17.73
C THR A 262 6.33 -10.05 16.24
N ALA A 263 5.20 -10.54 15.73
CA ALA A 263 4.85 -10.38 14.32
C ALA A 263 4.70 -8.91 13.92
N LEU A 264 4.04 -8.10 14.75
CA LEU A 264 3.86 -6.68 14.48
C LEU A 264 5.18 -5.90 14.52
N ASN A 265 6.09 -6.22 15.43
CA ASN A 265 7.41 -5.60 15.49
C ASN A 265 8.28 -6.00 14.30
N THR A 266 8.17 -7.23 13.78
CA THR A 266 8.89 -7.65 12.56
C THR A 266 8.60 -6.71 11.39
N THR A 267 7.37 -6.22 11.23
CA THR A 267 7.00 -5.25 10.17
C THR A 267 7.72 -3.90 10.26
N ARG A 268 8.38 -3.61 11.39
CA ARG A 268 9.08 -2.36 11.69
C ARG A 268 10.60 -2.54 11.76
N THR A 269 11.07 -3.77 11.61
CA THR A 269 12.51 -4.06 11.58
C THR A 269 13.11 -3.62 10.24
N PRO A 270 14.31 -3.00 10.22
CA PRO A 270 14.99 -2.70 8.97
C PRO A 270 15.36 -3.99 8.22
N GLN A 271 14.84 -4.16 7.00
CA GLN A 271 15.08 -5.37 6.19
C GLN A 271 16.02 -5.14 5.00
N ILE A 272 16.29 -3.88 4.64
CA ILE A 272 17.12 -3.53 3.48
C ILE A 272 17.65 -2.11 3.69
N VAL A 273 18.90 -1.87 3.29
CA VAL A 273 19.48 -0.52 3.29
C VAL A 273 19.26 0.09 1.91
N ARG A 274 18.54 1.21 1.85
CA ARG A 274 18.39 1.98 0.61
C ARG A 274 19.51 3.00 0.50
N GLY A 275 20.55 2.65 -0.25
CA GLY A 275 21.71 3.51 -0.48
C GLY A 275 22.57 3.69 0.77
N ILE A 276 23.81 3.22 0.72
CA ILE A 276 24.84 3.81 1.57
C ILE A 276 24.95 5.27 1.12
N ASN A 277 24.91 6.24 2.04
CA ASN A 277 25.40 7.58 1.73
C ASN A 277 26.88 7.42 1.38
N LEU A 278 27.21 7.24 0.10
CA LEU A 278 28.57 7.06 -0.41
C LEU A 278 29.38 8.37 -0.41
N LEU A 279 28.81 9.45 0.13
CA LEU A 279 29.60 10.63 0.45
C LEU A 279 30.28 10.37 1.80
N PRO A 280 31.61 10.19 1.86
CA PRO A 280 32.29 10.28 3.13
C PRO A 280 31.96 11.66 3.71
N THR A 281 31.60 11.72 5.00
CA THR A 281 31.55 12.97 5.74
C THR A 281 32.87 13.70 5.47
N PRO A 282 32.89 14.91 4.87
CA PRO A 282 34.11 15.69 4.81
C PRO A 282 34.59 15.83 6.24
N ARG A 283 35.81 15.39 6.54
CA ARG A 283 36.46 15.83 7.78
C ARG A 283 36.46 17.35 7.71
N ALA A 284 35.76 18.01 8.62
CA ALA A 284 35.91 19.44 8.79
C ALA A 284 37.41 19.70 8.99
N SER A 285 38.05 20.37 8.02
CA SER A 285 39.40 20.87 8.25
C SER A 285 39.27 21.95 9.30
N THR A 286 39.78 21.70 10.49
CA THR A 286 40.14 22.76 11.42
C THR A 286 41.31 23.50 10.78
N ALA A 287 41.01 24.62 10.14
CA ALA A 287 41.94 25.71 9.94
C ALA A 287 41.61 26.79 10.96
#